data_AF-A0A1Y1LKL6-F1
#
_entry.id   AF-A0A1Y1LKL6-F1
#
_cell.length_a   1.000
_cell.length_b   1.000
_cell.length_c   1.000
_cell.angle_alpha   90.00
_cell.angle_beta   90.00
_cell.angle_gamma   90.00
#
_symmetry.space_group_name_H-M   'P 1'
#
loop_
_entity.id
_entity.type
_entity.pdbx_description
1 polymer ?
#
loop_
_entity_poly.entity_id
_entity_poly.type
_entity_poly.pdbx_seq_one_letter_code
_entity_poly.pdbx_strand_id
1 'polypeptide(L)'
;DDLSIDFVKRMPQAEPLDPGLILDDWINRVQNLPEEIRFMHEEITDKDRQYNECIRMIEDRDGKIQKWIKSNGSHEPNPKEELLRAQIRDNFAKADRLAQDKIALTQKLQLTMDKHLRSIDIQIKLLYDRAEPGFTDPDEVPSLLRASAANHTAPSIRAINPSASLTDTAP
;
A
#
# COMPACT_ATOMS: atom_id res chain seq x y z
N ASP A 1 9.47 20.25 67.30
CA ASP A 1 8.50 19.88 66.25
C ASP A 1 9.07 20.23 64.90
N ASP A 2 9.90 19.31 64.41
CA ASP A 2 10.56 19.36 63.11
C ASP A 2 9.73 18.51 62.15
N LEU A 3 9.28 19.13 61.06
CA LEU A 3 8.39 18.53 60.06
C LEU A 3 9.21 17.64 59.11
N SER A 4 9.56 16.43 59.54
CA SER A 4 10.08 15.39 58.65
C SER A 4 8.95 14.49 58.17
N ILE A 5 8.16 14.96 57.20
CA ILE A 5 7.27 14.10 56.44
C ILE A 5 8.09 13.52 55.28
N ASP A 6 8.69 12.35 55.51
CA ASP A 6 9.25 11.48 54.49
C ASP A 6 8.12 10.90 53.63
N PHE A 7 7.67 11.69 52.64
CA PHE A 7 6.99 11.15 51.46
C PHE A 7 7.99 11.05 50.32
N VAL A 8 8.96 10.14 50.43
CA VAL A 8 9.51 9.51 49.23
C VAL A 8 8.39 8.62 48.68
N LYS A 9 7.50 9.26 47.92
CA LYS A 9 6.48 8.63 47.10
C LYS A 9 7.25 7.71 46.16
N ARG A 10 7.36 6.42 46.54
CA ARG A 10 7.92 5.35 45.71
C ARG A 10 7.12 5.42 44.42
N MET A 11 7.68 6.07 43.40
CA MET A 11 7.07 6.09 42.08
C MET A 11 6.89 4.62 41.71
N PRO A 12 5.72 4.20 41.19
CA PRO A 12 5.61 2.87 40.64
C PRO A 12 6.77 2.74 39.66
N GLN A 13 7.65 1.76 39.88
CA GLN A 13 8.68 1.46 38.90
C GLN A 13 7.91 1.08 37.65
N ALA A 14 7.86 2.01 36.69
CA ALA A 14 7.34 1.71 35.38
C ALA A 14 8.18 0.52 34.90
N GLU A 15 7.52 -0.59 34.66
CA GLU A 15 8.16 -1.79 34.15
C GLU A 15 9.05 -1.37 32.96
N PRO A 16 10.36 -1.69 32.99
CA PRO A 16 11.29 -1.28 31.95
C PRO A 16 10.72 -1.71 30.61
N LEU A 17 10.54 -0.76 29.69
CA LEU A 17 9.97 -1.06 28.39
C LEU A 17 11.13 -1.54 27.52
N ASP A 18 11.40 -2.84 27.52
CA ASP A 18 12.52 -3.41 26.78
C ASP A 18 12.28 -3.29 25.26
N PRO A 19 13.10 -2.52 24.51
CA PRO A 19 12.98 -2.39 23.07
C PRO A 19 13.05 -3.73 22.34
N GLY A 20 13.82 -4.70 22.86
CA GLY A 20 13.95 -6.04 22.29
C GLY A 20 12.62 -6.80 22.37
N LEU A 21 11.96 -6.77 23.53
CA LEU A 21 10.65 -7.43 23.71
C LEU A 21 9.56 -6.79 22.83
N ILE A 22 9.56 -5.45 22.71
CA ILE A 22 8.63 -4.74 21.83
C ILE A 22 8.81 -5.18 20.38
N LEU A 23 10.07 -5.29 19.93
CA LEU A 23 10.39 -5.72 18.57
C LEU A 23 9.97 -7.17 18.34
N ASP A 24 10.29 -8.07 19.27
CA ASP A 24 9.91 -9.49 19.17
C ASP A 24 8.38 -9.66 19.13
N ASP A 25 7.65 -8.96 19.99
CA ASP A 25 6.18 -8.95 20.00
C ASP A 25 5.61 -8.42 18.69
N TRP A 26 6.21 -7.36 18.12
CA TRP A 26 5.79 -6.82 16.84
C TRP A 26 6.08 -7.78 15.70
N ILE A 27 7.29 -8.36 15.64
CA ILE A 27 7.68 -9.37 14.66
C ILE A 27 6.67 -10.51 14.68
N ASN A 28 6.39 -11.08 15.86
CA ASN A 28 5.41 -12.15 16.05
C ASN A 28 4.02 -11.74 15.54
N ARG A 29 3.58 -10.51 15.81
CA ARG A 29 2.29 -9.97 15.35
C ARG A 29 2.22 -9.83 13.83
N VAL A 30 3.33 -9.51 13.16
CA VAL A 30 3.37 -9.32 11.69
C VAL A 30 3.87 -10.54 10.92
N GLN A 31 4.09 -11.69 11.57
CA GLN A 31 4.58 -12.90 10.90
C GLN A 31 3.74 -13.31 9.69
N ASN A 32 2.42 -13.13 9.76
CA ASN A 32 1.50 -13.47 8.66
C ASN A 32 1.28 -12.34 7.64
N LEU A 33 1.76 -11.12 7.94
CA LEU A 33 1.53 -9.94 7.09
C LEU A 33 2.04 -10.13 5.66
N PRO A 34 3.23 -10.71 5.40
CA PRO A 34 3.69 -10.94 4.02
C PRO A 34 2.75 -11.82 3.20
N GLU A 35 2.19 -12.88 3.80
CA GLU A 35 1.25 -13.77 3.11
C GLU A 35 -0.10 -13.09 2.88
N GLU A 36 -0.58 -12.27 3.83
CA GLU A 36 -1.78 -11.46 3.63
C GLU A 36 -1.62 -10.46 2.49
N ILE A 37 -0.46 -9.80 2.40
CA ILE A 37 -0.13 -8.89 1.30
C ILE A 37 -0.10 -9.66 -0.02
N ARG A 38 0.58 -10.81 -0.07
CA ARG A 38 0.65 -11.66 -1.28
C ARG A 38 -0.74 -12.08 -1.74
N PHE A 39 -1.57 -12.58 -0.83
CA PHE A 39 -2.93 -13.01 -1.13
C PHE A 39 -3.79 -11.87 -1.67
N MET A 40 -3.77 -10.69 -1.03
CA MET A 40 -4.51 -9.53 -1.52
C MET A 40 -4.00 -9.07 -2.89
N HIS A 41 -2.69 -9.11 -3.13
CA HIS A 41 -2.11 -8.73 -4.41
C HIS A 41 -2.49 -9.70 -5.54
N GLU A 42 -2.53 -11.01 -5.26
CA GLU A 42 -2.99 -12.02 -6.22
C GLU A 42 -4.45 -11.79 -6.61
N GLU A 43 -5.32 -11.52 -5.64
CA GLU A 43 -6.73 -11.20 -5.89
C GLU A 43 -6.89 -9.91 -6.71
N ILE A 44 -6.14 -8.85 -6.38
CA ILE A 44 -6.13 -7.60 -7.16
C ILE A 44 -5.67 -7.86 -8.59
N THR A 45 -4.64 -8.68 -8.77
CA THR A 45 -4.08 -9.03 -10.09
C THR A 45 -5.08 -9.81 -10.94
N ASP A 46 -5.78 -10.78 -10.36
CA ASP A 46 -6.81 -11.51 -11.12
C ASP A 46 -7.98 -10.60 -11.49
N LYS A 47 -8.44 -9.72 -10.59
CA LYS A 47 -9.48 -8.73 -10.93
C LYS A 47 -9.02 -7.77 -12.01
N ASP A 48 -7.75 -7.34 -12.00
CA ASP A 48 -7.19 -6.51 -13.06
C ASP A 48 -7.19 -7.23 -14.42
N ARG A 49 -6.80 -8.51 -14.44
CA ARG A 49 -6.89 -9.34 -15.64
C ARG A 49 -8.32 -9.42 -16.16
N GLN A 50 -9.30 -9.66 -15.29
CA GLN A 50 -10.72 -9.73 -15.66
C GLN A 50 -11.24 -8.38 -16.18
N TYR A 51 -10.80 -7.27 -15.59
CA TYR A 51 -11.15 -5.92 -16.05
C TYR A 51 -10.62 -5.67 -17.47
N ASN A 52 -9.34 -5.98 -17.71
CA ASN A 52 -8.71 -5.80 -19.01
C ASN A 52 -9.37 -6.65 -20.11
N GLU A 53 -9.86 -7.85 -19.77
CA GLU A 53 -10.64 -8.65 -20.71
C GLU A 53 -11.99 -8.00 -21.04
N CYS A 54 -12.68 -7.39 -20.06
CA CYS A 54 -13.90 -6.63 -20.33
C CYS A 54 -13.63 -5.46 -21.30
N ILE A 55 -12.54 -4.71 -21.08
CA ILE A 55 -12.15 -3.60 -21.97
C ILE A 55 -11.85 -4.11 -23.39
N ARG A 56 -11.07 -5.18 -23.52
CA ARG A 56 -10.78 -5.80 -24.82
C ARG A 56 -12.06 -6.24 -25.54
N MET A 57 -13.01 -6.84 -24.83
CA MET A 57 -14.29 -7.23 -25.39
C MET A 57 -15.09 -6.02 -25.88
N ILE A 58 -15.13 -4.93 -25.11
CA ILE A 58 -15.78 -3.67 -25.49
C ILE A 58 -15.17 -3.14 -26.78
N GLU A 59 -13.85 -3.02 -26.84
CA GLU A 59 -13.13 -2.49 -28.01
C GLU A 59 -13.37 -3.34 -29.27
N ASP A 60 -13.37 -4.66 -29.16
CA ASP A 60 -13.68 -5.55 -30.29
C ASP A 60 -15.12 -5.37 -30.78
N ARG A 61 -16.10 -5.26 -29.87
CA ARG A 61 -17.51 -5.08 -30.25
C ARG A 61 -17.75 -3.71 -30.86
N ASP A 62 -17.23 -2.65 -30.26
CA ASP A 62 -17.33 -1.29 -30.82
C ASP A 62 -16.62 -1.21 -32.17
N GLY A 63 -15.43 -1.81 -32.30
CA GLY A 63 -14.70 -1.89 -33.56
C GLY A 63 -15.51 -2.55 -34.69
N LYS A 64 -16.37 -3.54 -34.39
CA LYS A 64 -17.28 -4.14 -35.38
C LYS A 64 -18.39 -3.18 -35.82
N ILE A 65 -18.94 -2.40 -34.90
CA ILE A 65 -19.93 -1.36 -35.22
C ILE A 65 -19.28 -0.29 -36.10
N GLN A 66 -18.12 0.22 -35.68
CA GLN A 66 -17.41 1.28 -36.42
C GLN A 66 -16.96 0.82 -37.83
N LYS A 67 -16.50 -0.42 -37.98
CA LYS A 67 -16.17 -1.00 -39.29
C LYS A 67 -17.38 -1.04 -40.21
N TRP A 68 -18.56 -1.43 -39.71
CA TRP A 68 -19.79 -1.43 -40.49
C TRP A 68 -20.17 -0.01 -40.95
N ILE A 69 -20.15 0.96 -40.04
CA ILE A 69 -20.46 2.36 -40.34
C ILE A 69 -19.52 2.91 -41.42
N LYS A 70 -18.24 2.56 -41.38
CA LYS A 70 -17.27 2.98 -42.42
C LYS A 70 -17.55 2.39 -43.79
N SER A 71 -18.05 1.15 -43.86
CA SER A 71 -18.31 0.46 -45.13
C SER A 71 -19.67 0.81 -45.73
N ASN A 72 -20.71 0.94 -44.91
CA ASN A 72 -22.10 1.04 -45.38
C ASN A 72 -22.73 2.42 -45.10
N GLY A 73 -22.01 3.29 -44.39
CA GLY A 73 -22.54 4.55 -43.88
C GLY A 73 -23.34 4.38 -42.60
N SER A 74 -23.66 5.50 -41.95
CA SER A 74 -24.38 5.51 -40.66
C SER A 74 -25.89 5.37 -40.76
N HIS A 75 -26.45 5.43 -41.96
CA HIS A 75 -27.89 5.37 -42.20
C HIS A 75 -28.42 3.92 -42.21
N GLU A 76 -27.56 2.94 -42.50
CA GLU A 76 -27.89 1.53 -42.43
C GLU A 76 -27.31 0.91 -41.15
N PRO A 77 -28.13 0.63 -40.12
CA PRO A 77 -27.65 0.09 -38.85
C PRO A 77 -27.08 -1.31 -39.04
N ASN A 78 -26.08 -1.68 -38.23
CA ASN A 78 -25.54 -3.04 -38.28
C ASN A 78 -26.65 -4.03 -37.87
N PRO A 79 -26.89 -5.13 -38.60
CA PRO A 79 -27.92 -6.11 -38.25
C PRO A 79 -27.78 -6.70 -36.84
N LYS A 80 -26.57 -6.65 -36.26
CA LYS A 80 -26.25 -7.12 -34.91
C LYS A 80 -25.99 -5.97 -33.94
N GLU A 81 -26.27 -4.73 -34.31
CA GLU A 81 -25.89 -3.54 -33.54
C GLU A 81 -26.45 -3.56 -32.13
N GLU A 82 -27.75 -3.84 -31.96
CA GLU A 82 -28.37 -3.84 -30.62
C GLU A 82 -27.74 -4.91 -29.73
N LEU A 83 -27.45 -6.10 -30.28
CA LEU A 83 -26.76 -7.16 -29.56
C LEU A 83 -25.34 -6.73 -29.15
N LEU A 84 -24.59 -6.11 -30.06
CA LEU A 84 -23.23 -5.62 -29.79
C LEU A 84 -23.26 -4.52 -28.72
N ARG A 85 -24.21 -3.58 -28.81
CA ARG A 85 -24.42 -2.50 -27.84
C ARG A 85 -24.82 -3.04 -26.47
N ALA A 86 -25.69 -4.04 -26.41
CA ALA A 86 -26.03 -4.72 -25.16
C ALA A 86 -24.79 -5.36 -24.51
N GLN A 87 -24.00 -6.10 -25.29
CA GLN A 87 -22.75 -6.69 -24.80
C GLN A 87 -21.75 -5.63 -24.31
N ILE A 88 -21.64 -4.49 -24.99
CA ILE A 88 -20.78 -3.37 -24.55
C ILE A 88 -21.26 -2.83 -23.21
N ARG A 89 -22.56 -2.56 -23.05
CA ARG A 89 -23.14 -2.07 -21.78
C ARG A 89 -22.89 -3.06 -20.64
N ASP A 90 -23.09 -4.34 -20.87
CA ASP A 90 -22.89 -5.39 -19.85
C ASP A 90 -21.42 -5.50 -19.44
N ASN A 91 -20.49 -5.40 -20.40
CA ASN A 91 -19.06 -5.41 -20.09
C ASN A 91 -18.63 -4.14 -19.34
N PHE A 92 -19.18 -2.96 -19.67
CA PHE A 92 -18.91 -1.74 -18.89
C PHE A 92 -19.43 -1.87 -17.46
N ALA A 93 -20.65 -2.39 -17.27
CA ALA A 93 -21.21 -2.62 -15.93
C ALA A 93 -20.36 -3.61 -15.12
N LYS A 94 -19.83 -4.66 -15.77
CA LYS A 94 -18.90 -5.61 -15.13
C LYS A 94 -17.55 -4.97 -14.81
N ALA A 95 -16.99 -4.19 -15.74
CA ALA A 95 -15.72 -3.49 -15.55
C ALA A 95 -15.79 -2.48 -14.39
N ASP A 96 -16.89 -1.75 -14.25
CA ASP A 96 -17.10 -0.80 -13.16
C ASP A 96 -17.12 -1.51 -11.78
N ARG A 97 -17.83 -2.63 -11.67
CA ARG A 97 -17.81 -3.45 -10.45
C ARG A 97 -16.40 -3.96 -10.12
N LEU A 98 -15.69 -4.49 -11.11
CA LEU A 98 -14.31 -4.97 -10.93
C LEU A 98 -13.37 -3.83 -10.50
N ALA A 99 -13.54 -2.62 -11.04
CA ALA A 99 -12.77 -1.46 -10.64
C ALA A 99 -13.05 -1.05 -9.19
N GLN A 100 -14.31 -1.04 -8.77
CA GLN A 100 -14.71 -0.75 -7.39
C GLN A 100 -14.13 -1.79 -6.42
N ASP A 101 -14.21 -3.08 -6.76
CA ASP A 101 -13.65 -4.17 -5.95
C ASP A 101 -12.12 -4.04 -5.81
N LYS A 102 -11.41 -3.70 -6.90
CA LYS A 102 -9.97 -3.44 -6.87
C LYS A 102 -9.63 -2.30 -5.91
N ILE A 103 -10.35 -1.17 -6.01
CA ILE A 103 -10.16 -0.02 -5.12
C ILE A 103 -10.37 -0.44 -3.66
N ALA A 104 -11.45 -1.17 -3.37
CA ALA A 104 -11.75 -1.63 -2.02
C ALA A 104 -10.66 -2.56 -1.46
N LEU A 105 -10.14 -3.48 -2.27
CA LEU A 105 -9.03 -4.37 -1.87
C LEU A 105 -7.74 -3.59 -1.61
N THR A 106 -7.39 -2.63 -2.48
CA THR A 106 -6.21 -1.78 -2.28
C THR A 106 -6.34 -0.92 -1.03
N GLN A 107 -7.52 -0.35 -0.76
CA GLN A 107 -7.79 0.42 0.46
C GLN A 107 -7.66 -0.47 1.70
N LYS A 108 -8.18 -1.70 1.67
CA LYS A 108 -8.04 -2.66 2.76
C LYS A 108 -6.56 -3.00 3.01
N LEU A 109 -5.80 -3.24 1.95
CA LEU A 109 -4.37 -3.51 2.03
C LEU A 109 -3.60 -2.35 2.67
N GLN A 110 -3.89 -1.11 2.23
CA GLN A 110 -3.32 0.10 2.82
C GLN A 110 -3.65 0.20 4.31
N LEU A 111 -4.91 0.02 4.70
CA LEU A 111 -5.34 0.06 6.11
C LEU A 111 -4.64 -0.98 6.98
N THR A 112 -4.44 -2.20 6.47
CA THR A 112 -3.69 -3.24 7.18
C THR A 112 -2.24 -2.81 7.40
N MET A 113 -1.56 -2.31 6.37
CA MET A 113 -0.19 -1.81 6.48
C MET A 113 -0.09 -0.65 7.50
N ASP A 114 -0.95 0.36 7.36
CA ASP A 114 -0.99 1.53 8.23
C ASP A 114 -1.24 1.17 9.69
N LYS A 115 -2.05 0.13 9.96
CA LYS A 115 -2.29 -0.38 11.31
C LYS A 115 -1.01 -0.94 11.93
N HIS A 116 -0.24 -1.75 11.19
CA HIS A 116 1.00 -2.34 11.69
C HIS A 116 2.10 -1.31 11.87
N LEU A 117 2.21 -0.36 10.95
CA LEU A 117 3.13 0.78 11.04
C LEU A 117 2.80 1.66 12.24
N ARG A 118 1.54 2.09 12.38
CA ARG A 118 1.09 2.88 13.54
C ARG A 118 1.33 2.15 14.86
N SER A 119 1.14 0.84 14.88
CA SER A 119 1.35 0.04 16.09
C SER A 119 2.81 0.09 16.57
N ILE A 120 3.80 0.05 15.68
CA ILE A 120 5.21 0.13 16.09
C ILE A 120 5.63 1.58 16.38
N ASP A 121 5.13 2.54 15.62
CA ASP A 121 5.36 3.97 15.85
C ASP A 121 4.92 4.42 17.26
N ILE A 122 3.78 3.93 17.74
CA ILE A 122 3.30 4.23 19.10
C ILE A 122 4.27 3.67 20.16
N GLN A 123 4.82 2.47 19.92
CA GLN A 123 5.77 1.86 20.86
C GLN A 123 7.10 2.62 20.87
N ILE A 124 7.59 3.01 19.69
CA ILE A 124 8.78 3.86 19.54
C ILE A 124 8.59 5.19 20.27
N LYS A 125 7.43 5.85 20.11
CA LYS A 125 7.10 7.08 20.84
C LYS A 125 7.14 6.85 22.36
N LEU A 126 6.64 5.72 22.84
CA LEU A 126 6.64 5.41 24.27
C LEU A 126 8.05 5.22 24.83
N LEU A 127 8.96 4.58 24.07
CA LEU A 127 10.38 4.47 24.41
C LEU A 127 11.03 5.85 24.52
N TYR A 128 10.75 6.72 23.54
CA TYR A 128 11.24 8.10 23.52
C TYR A 128 10.72 8.93 24.71
N ASP A 129 9.41 8.90 24.96
CA ASP A 129 8.76 9.64 26.05
C ASP A 129 9.32 9.24 27.45
N ARG A 130 9.88 8.02 27.58
CA ARG A 130 10.52 7.50 28.79
C ARG A 130 12.02 7.75 28.87
N ALA A 131 12.61 8.34 27.82
CA ALA A 131 14.05 8.53 27.68
C ALA A 131 14.83 7.21 27.83
N GLU A 132 14.30 6.12 27.27
CA GLU A 132 15.00 4.83 27.26
C GLU A 132 16.37 4.98 26.57
N PRO A 133 17.43 4.31 27.07
CA PRO A 133 18.75 4.39 26.47
C PRO A 133 18.73 4.06 24.97
N GLY A 134 19.29 4.95 24.14
CA GLY A 134 19.27 4.82 22.68
C GLY A 134 18.01 5.37 21.99
N PHE A 135 17.03 5.88 22.74
CA PHE A 135 15.81 6.52 22.22
C PHE A 135 15.68 7.97 22.70
N THR A 136 16.81 8.68 22.85
CA THR A 136 16.83 10.05 23.37
C THR A 136 16.95 11.11 22.28
N ASP A 137 17.51 10.75 21.12
CA ASP A 137 17.57 11.63 19.96
C ASP A 137 16.37 11.36 19.01
N PRO A 138 15.51 12.35 18.79
CA PRO A 138 14.39 12.24 17.87
C PRO A 138 14.76 11.99 16.40
N ASP A 139 15.94 12.41 15.95
CA ASP A 139 16.37 12.32 14.55
C ASP A 139 17.08 11.00 14.21
N GLU A 140 17.49 10.24 15.24
CA GLU A 140 18.10 8.92 15.10
C GLU A 140 17.07 7.79 14.95
N VAL A 141 15.79 8.04 15.24
CA VAL A 141 14.74 7.02 15.24
C VAL A 141 13.75 7.24 14.09
N PRO A 142 13.50 6.24 13.22
CA PRO A 142 12.50 6.35 12.17
C PRO A 142 11.10 6.41 12.78
N SER A 143 10.26 7.34 12.31
CA SER A 143 8.86 7.44 12.71
C SER A 143 7.97 8.07 11.63
N LEU A 144 6.73 7.60 11.47
CA LEU A 144 5.74 8.26 10.61
C LEU A 144 4.88 9.29 11.35
N LEU A 145 4.98 9.38 12.68
CA LEU A 145 4.26 10.37 13.49
C LEU A 145 4.93 11.75 13.48
N ARG A 146 6.24 11.80 13.19
CA ARG A 146 7.04 13.02 13.05
C ARG A 146 7.99 12.84 11.87
N ALA A 147 8.25 13.90 11.11
CA ALA A 147 9.37 13.89 10.17
C ALA A 147 10.69 13.69 10.95
N SER A 148 11.41 12.60 10.65
CA SER A 148 12.73 12.27 11.23
C SER A 148 13.75 12.13 10.11
N ALA A 149 14.99 12.57 10.34
CA ALA A 149 16.08 12.37 9.38
C ALA A 149 16.29 10.87 9.08
N ALA A 150 16.06 10.00 10.07
CA ALA A 150 16.11 8.54 9.92
C ALA A 150 15.00 7.94 9.02
N ASN A 151 13.94 8.70 8.67
CA ASN A 151 12.93 8.25 7.70
C ASN A 151 13.49 8.13 6.28
N HIS A 152 14.54 8.88 5.98
CA HIS A 152 15.26 8.78 4.73
C HIS A 152 16.19 7.57 4.80
N THR A 153 15.64 6.38 4.56
CA THR A 153 16.49 5.24 4.22
C THR A 153 17.28 5.63 2.96
N ALA A 154 18.62 5.66 3.07
CA ALA A 154 19.48 5.79 1.90
C ALA A 154 19.01 4.75 0.86
N PRO A 155 18.92 5.09 -0.44
CA PRO A 155 18.36 4.19 -1.43
C PRO A 155 19.13 2.87 -1.35
N SER A 156 18.41 1.80 -0.99
CA SER A 156 18.96 0.45 -0.93
C SER A 156 19.70 0.18 -2.24
N ILE A 157 21.03 0.04 -2.16
CA ILE A 157 21.92 -0.22 -3.28
C ILE A 157 21.59 -1.61 -3.84
N ARG A 158 20.53 -1.69 -4.63
CA ARG A 158 20.23 -2.80 -5.54
C ARG A 158 19.16 -2.47 -6.58
N ALA A 159 19.12 -1.22 -7.05
CA ALA A 159 18.66 -0.95 -8.41
C ALA A 159 19.86 -1.16 -9.36
N ILE A 160 20.20 -2.41 -9.64
CA ILE A 160 21.07 -2.76 -10.76
C ILE A 160 20.33 -2.40 -12.04
N ASN A 161 20.60 -1.21 -12.56
CA ASN A 161 20.15 -0.78 -13.87
C ASN A 161 21.21 -1.20 -14.90
N PRO A 162 20.97 -2.19 -15.77
CA PRO A 162 22.01 -2.76 -16.66
C PRO A 162 22.39 -1.85 -17.84
N SER A 163 21.98 -0.58 -17.85
CA SER A 163 22.16 0.34 -18.98
C SER A 163 23.11 1.51 -18.69
N ALA A 164 23.72 1.57 -17.51
CA ALA A 164 24.65 2.65 -17.14
C ALA A 164 26.11 2.22 -17.24
N SER A 165 26.53 1.77 -18.43
CA SER A 165 27.94 1.75 -18.78
C SER A 165 28.05 2.13 -20.24
N LEU A 166 28.30 3.40 -20.51
CA LEU A 166 29.00 3.90 -21.68
C LEU A 166 29.13 5.43 -21.53
N THR A 167 30.31 5.93 -21.91
CA THR A 167 30.74 7.32 -22.00
C THR A 167 31.20 8.00 -20.72
N ASP A 168 32.48 7.77 -20.37
CA ASP A 168 33.34 8.87 -19.96
C ASP A 168 34.70 8.72 -20.67
N THR A 169 34.90 9.51 -21.73
CA THR A 169 36.20 9.72 -22.36
C THR A 169 36.47 11.23 -22.27
N ALA A 170 37.55 11.54 -21.57
CA ALA A 170 38.02 12.85 -21.12
C ALA A 170 38.30 13.89 -22.23
N PRO A 171 38.64 15.13 -21.84
CA PRO A 171 39.73 15.87 -22.43
C PRO A 171 41.07 15.66 -21.69
#